data_AF-A0A3C0U6A4-F1
#
_entry.id   AF-A0A3C0U6A4-F1
#
_cell.length_a   1.000
_cell.length_b   1.000
_cell.length_c   1.000
_cell.angle_alpha   90.00
_cell.angle_beta   90.00
_cell.angle_gamma   90.00
#
_symmetry.space_group_name_H-M   'P 1'
#
loop_
_entity.id
_entity.type
_entity.pdbx_description
1 polymer ?
#
loop_
_entity_poly.entity_id
_entity_poly.type
_entity_poly.pdbx_seq_one_letter_code
_entity_poly.pdbx_strand_id
1 'polypeptide(L)'
;MLKSTPKYVNLLIAALVLFSSSVFAQDTSDQDTSSTGGTLTFPDPSNYSLEVIFDPISGNYLVYKKIGDVLLPIPEVWTTDQYRQYMYDQAESDYFGSKSALLNASGDNPRDDAGLVPQLQTGNEALGKVFGSDLVEIRPQGMAEIRFGGRYQYVENPGIPVRNQKTFAFDFGQRIQMNVKGTIGDRLDLGINYDTEASFAFDNQMKLNFEGEEDDIVKRLEMGNINMPINSSLITGAQSLFGLKGQFQFGNTMVTTVFSEQR
;
A
#
# COMPACT_ATOMS: atom_id res chain seq x y z
N MET A 1 24.57 -7.04 -77.38
CA MET A 1 25.31 -7.98 -76.50
C MET A 1 25.99 -7.18 -75.40
N LEU A 2 26.10 -7.81 -74.23
CA LEU A 2 26.13 -7.30 -72.85
C LEU A 2 26.89 -5.99 -72.51
N LYS A 3 26.19 -5.18 -71.71
CA LYS A 3 26.66 -4.01 -70.94
C LYS A 3 27.60 -4.47 -69.81
N SER A 4 28.72 -3.76 -69.66
CA SER A 4 29.70 -3.88 -68.59
C SER A 4 29.45 -2.80 -67.53
N THR A 5 29.21 -3.21 -66.28
CA THR A 5 29.37 -2.45 -65.02
C THR A 5 29.21 -3.43 -63.83
N PRO A 6 29.69 -3.14 -62.61
CA PRO A 6 31.00 -2.64 -62.23
C PRO A 6 31.62 -3.45 -61.06
N LYS A 7 32.95 -3.35 -60.89
CA LYS A 7 33.77 -4.05 -59.87
C LYS A 7 33.47 -3.72 -58.39
N TYR A 8 32.42 -2.95 -58.10
CA TYR A 8 32.03 -2.55 -56.73
C TYR A 8 31.00 -3.48 -56.08
N VAL A 9 30.39 -4.40 -56.84
CA VAL A 9 29.46 -5.39 -56.27
C VAL A 9 30.23 -6.43 -55.42
N ASN A 10 31.45 -6.78 -55.83
CA ASN A 10 32.27 -7.75 -55.09
C ASN A 10 32.92 -7.17 -53.82
N LEU A 11 33.08 -5.85 -53.74
CA LEU A 11 33.65 -5.20 -52.55
C LEU A 11 32.60 -4.95 -51.45
N LEU A 12 31.34 -4.77 -51.84
CA LEU A 12 30.20 -4.69 -50.92
C LEU A 12 29.85 -6.07 -50.31
N ILE A 13 30.07 -7.15 -51.05
CA ILE A 13 29.88 -8.52 -50.56
C ILE A 13 31.02 -8.96 -49.62
N ALA A 14 32.24 -8.44 -49.80
CA ALA A 14 33.37 -8.75 -48.92
C ALA A 14 33.33 -8.00 -47.58
N ALA A 15 32.77 -6.79 -47.53
CA ALA A 15 32.66 -6.01 -46.30
C ALA A 15 31.56 -6.50 -45.34
N LEU A 16 30.60 -7.30 -45.83
CA LEU A 16 29.54 -7.87 -44.99
C LEU A 16 30.00 -9.13 -44.21
N VAL A 17 31.19 -9.66 -44.50
CA VAL A 17 31.67 -10.95 -43.94
C VAL A 17 32.64 -10.76 -42.76
N LEU A 18 33.01 -9.52 -42.40
CA LEU A 18 33.96 -9.25 -41.29
C LEU A 18 33.35 -8.65 -40.02
N PHE A 19 32.02 -8.53 -39.93
CA PHE A 19 31.35 -8.35 -38.64
C PHE A 19 31.07 -9.71 -38.02
N SER A 20 32.12 -10.33 -37.50
CA SER A 20 32.05 -11.48 -36.60
C SER A 20 31.39 -11.04 -35.28
N SER A 21 30.08 -11.25 -35.20
CA SER A 21 29.32 -11.26 -33.96
C SER A 21 29.85 -12.37 -33.06
N SER A 22 30.34 -12.00 -31.88
CA SER A 22 30.58 -12.94 -30.79
C SER A 22 29.22 -13.39 -30.25
N VAL A 23 28.68 -14.47 -30.82
CA VAL A 23 27.49 -15.15 -30.31
C VAL A 23 27.92 -16.00 -29.12
N PHE A 24 27.34 -15.72 -27.96
CA PHE A 24 27.43 -16.62 -26.80
C PHE A 24 26.85 -17.98 -27.19
N ALA A 25 27.66 -19.03 -27.07
CA ALA A 25 27.27 -20.39 -27.37
C ALA A 25 26.12 -20.81 -26.44
N GLN A 26 25.05 -21.32 -27.05
CA GLN A 26 23.91 -21.93 -26.40
C GLN A 26 24.26 -23.40 -26.19
N ASP A 27 24.29 -23.85 -24.93
CA ASP A 27 24.46 -25.27 -24.58
C ASP A 27 23.35 -26.08 -25.27
N THR A 28 23.77 -27.08 -26.04
CA THR A 28 22.89 -27.97 -26.79
C THR A 28 22.02 -28.77 -25.83
N SER A 29 20.77 -28.34 -25.70
CA SER A 29 19.67 -29.20 -25.27
C SER A 29 18.91 -29.58 -26.55
N ASP A 30 19.00 -30.84 -26.96
CA ASP A 30 18.22 -31.37 -28.08
C ASP A 30 16.73 -31.05 -27.88
N GLN A 31 16.21 -30.12 -28.68
CA GLN A 31 14.78 -29.82 -28.76
C GLN A 31 14.16 -30.67 -29.87
N ASP A 32 13.57 -31.79 -29.47
CA ASP A 32 12.62 -32.51 -30.30
C ASP A 32 11.26 -31.79 -30.24
N THR A 33 10.76 -31.38 -31.40
CA THR A 33 9.55 -30.57 -31.55
C THR A 33 8.28 -31.41 -31.36
N SER A 34 7.79 -31.52 -30.11
CA SER A 34 6.35 -31.53 -29.77
C SER A 34 6.09 -31.82 -28.28
N SER A 35 6.16 -30.81 -27.40
CA SER A 35 5.34 -30.77 -26.19
C SER A 35 5.35 -29.36 -25.60
N THR A 36 4.22 -28.68 -25.64
CA THR A 36 3.93 -27.53 -24.77
C THR A 36 3.94 -28.02 -23.32
N GLY A 37 5.11 -28.02 -22.68
CA GLY A 37 5.25 -28.30 -21.26
C GLY A 37 4.96 -27.06 -20.43
N GLY A 38 3.71 -26.62 -20.40
CA GLY A 38 3.26 -25.84 -19.26
C GLY A 38 3.36 -26.75 -18.04
N THR A 39 4.17 -26.38 -17.04
CA THR A 39 4.16 -27.06 -15.75
C THR A 39 2.78 -26.85 -15.14
N LEU A 40 1.89 -27.82 -15.30
CA LEU A 40 0.67 -27.91 -14.49
C LEU A 40 1.11 -28.20 -13.05
N THR A 41 1.35 -27.16 -12.28
CA THR A 41 1.38 -27.25 -10.82
C THR A 41 -0.07 -27.32 -10.36
N PHE A 42 -0.53 -28.52 -10.02
CA PHE A 42 -1.80 -28.70 -9.34
C PHE A 42 -1.66 -28.20 -7.91
N PRO A 43 -2.64 -27.47 -7.37
CA PRO A 43 -2.69 -27.24 -5.93
C PRO A 43 -2.73 -28.59 -5.21
N ASP A 44 -1.97 -28.71 -4.13
CA ASP A 44 -2.04 -29.92 -3.30
C ASP A 44 -3.47 -30.14 -2.82
N PRO A 45 -3.97 -31.38 -2.80
CA PRO A 45 -5.33 -31.66 -2.39
C PRO A 45 -5.51 -31.31 -0.91
N SER A 46 -6.73 -30.96 -0.50
CA SER A 46 -7.04 -30.48 0.86
C SER A 46 -6.72 -31.45 1.99
N ASN A 47 -6.42 -32.71 1.67
CA ASN A 47 -6.00 -33.76 2.58
C ASN A 47 -4.48 -34.00 2.59
N TYR A 48 -3.70 -33.10 2.03
CA TYR A 48 -2.24 -33.14 2.05
C TYR A 48 -1.68 -32.55 3.35
N SER A 49 -0.76 -33.24 4.00
CA SER A 49 -0.03 -32.73 5.17
C SER A 49 1.42 -33.20 5.16
N LEU A 50 2.30 -32.40 5.74
CA LEU A 50 3.72 -32.71 5.90
C LEU A 50 4.01 -33.08 7.35
N GLU A 51 4.68 -34.21 7.56
CA GLU A 51 5.23 -34.60 8.85
C GLU A 51 6.75 -34.42 8.80
N VAL A 52 7.28 -33.55 9.65
CA VAL A 52 8.69 -33.16 9.65
C VAL A 52 9.38 -33.70 10.90
N ILE A 53 10.40 -34.53 10.70
CA ILE A 53 11.19 -35.15 11.78
C ILE A 53 12.64 -34.66 11.68
N PHE A 54 13.18 -34.15 12.78
CA PHE A 54 14.59 -33.73 12.83
C PHE A 54 15.51 -34.93 13.07
N ASP A 55 16.52 -35.12 12.23
CA ASP A 55 17.57 -36.11 12.43
C ASP A 55 18.80 -35.48 13.13
N PRO A 56 19.05 -35.80 14.41
CA PRO A 56 20.13 -35.20 15.19
C PRO A 56 21.54 -35.66 14.75
N ILE A 57 21.67 -36.71 13.93
CA ILE A 57 22.97 -37.22 13.47
C ILE A 57 23.43 -36.45 12.24
N SER A 58 22.53 -36.27 11.26
CA SER A 58 22.85 -35.58 10.01
C SER A 58 22.57 -34.07 10.05
N GLY A 59 21.82 -33.58 11.04
CA GLY A 59 21.41 -32.18 11.16
C GLY A 59 20.34 -31.77 10.14
N ASN A 60 19.78 -32.73 9.40
CA ASN A 60 18.77 -32.51 8.37
C ASN A 60 17.37 -32.85 8.88
N TYR A 61 16.36 -32.41 8.13
CA TYR A 61 14.95 -32.69 8.38
C TYR A 61 14.46 -33.75 7.40
N LEU A 62 13.83 -34.80 7.92
CA LEU A 62 13.15 -35.82 7.14
C LEU A 62 11.68 -35.44 7.01
N VAL A 63 11.24 -35.18 5.79
CA VAL A 63 9.89 -34.71 5.49
C VAL A 63 9.08 -35.80 4.83
N TYR A 64 8.05 -36.25 5.52
CA TYR A 64 7.10 -37.24 5.03
C TYR A 64 5.86 -36.56 4.48
N LYS A 65 5.45 -36.98 3.29
CA LYS A 65 4.22 -36.51 2.64
C LYS A 65 3.08 -37.44 3.04
N LYS A 66 2.04 -36.90 3.66
CA LYS A 66 0.85 -37.64 4.08
C LYS A 66 -0.36 -37.21 3.25
N ILE A 67 -1.07 -38.18 2.68
CA ILE A 67 -2.32 -37.95 1.94
C ILE A 67 -3.45 -38.65 2.72
N GLY A 68 -4.26 -37.87 3.43
CA GLY A 68 -5.26 -38.38 4.37
C GLY A 68 -4.59 -39.17 5.51
N ASP A 69 -4.74 -40.49 5.50
CA ASP A 69 -4.14 -41.42 6.47
C ASP A 69 -2.95 -42.21 5.93
N VAL A 70 -2.62 -42.06 4.64
CA VAL A 70 -1.50 -42.77 4.02
C VAL A 70 -0.24 -41.92 4.14
N LEU A 71 0.73 -42.40 4.91
CA LEU A 71 2.08 -41.84 4.97
C LEU A 71 2.91 -42.40 3.80
N LEU A 72 3.47 -41.53 2.96
CA LEU A 72 4.37 -41.96 1.90
C LEU A 72 5.71 -42.42 2.51
N PRO A 73 6.20 -43.63 2.16
CA PRO A 73 7.33 -44.25 2.87
C PRO A 73 8.69 -43.64 2.56
N ILE A 74 8.80 -42.83 1.49
CA ILE A 74 10.07 -42.23 1.06
C ILE A 74 10.12 -40.79 1.58
N PRO A 75 10.95 -40.47 2.58
CA PRO A 75 11.10 -39.11 3.07
C PRO A 75 11.92 -38.27 2.09
N GLU A 76 11.59 -36.98 2.03
CA GLU A 76 12.42 -35.97 1.42
C GLU A 76 13.39 -35.41 2.47
N VAL A 77 14.68 -35.34 2.14
CA VAL A 77 15.70 -34.82 3.06
C VAL A 77 15.88 -33.34 2.80
N TRP A 78 15.52 -32.51 3.77
CA TRP A 78 15.72 -31.07 3.73
C TRP A 78 16.88 -30.65 4.62
N THR A 79 17.73 -29.79 4.09
CA THR A 79 18.72 -29.07 4.89
C THR A 79 18.02 -28.09 5.83
N THR A 80 18.75 -27.62 6.86
CA THR A 80 18.24 -26.59 7.78
C THR A 80 17.76 -25.34 7.05
N ASP A 81 18.46 -24.93 5.99
CA ASP A 81 18.10 -23.71 5.24
C ASP A 81 16.85 -23.93 4.39
N GLN A 82 16.67 -25.11 3.79
CA GLN A 82 15.44 -25.45 3.06
C GLN A 82 14.22 -25.50 3.99
N TYR A 83 14.35 -26.11 5.17
CA TYR A 83 13.27 -26.12 6.16
C TYR A 83 12.93 -24.71 6.66
N ARG A 84 13.94 -23.88 6.89
CA ARG A 84 13.75 -22.48 7.29
C ARG A 84 12.99 -21.69 6.23
N GLN A 85 13.34 -21.85 4.97
CA GLN A 85 12.64 -21.20 3.85
C GLN A 85 11.17 -21.63 3.79
N TYR A 86 10.89 -22.93 3.89
CA TYR A 86 9.53 -23.45 3.93
C TYR A 86 8.70 -22.83 5.07
N MET A 87 9.28 -22.71 6.27
CA MET A 87 8.59 -22.08 7.41
C MET A 87 8.32 -20.59 7.18
N TYR A 88 9.21 -19.86 6.49
CA TYR A 88 8.97 -18.47 6.12
C TYR A 88 7.83 -18.34 5.11
N ASP A 89 7.86 -19.15 4.05
CA ASP A 89 6.83 -19.13 3.02
C ASP A 89 5.45 -19.45 3.60
N GLN A 90 5.38 -20.44 4.51
CA GLN A 90 4.15 -20.78 5.23
C GLN A 90 3.65 -19.62 6.10
N ALA A 91 4.54 -19.00 6.89
CA ALA A 91 4.18 -17.87 7.75
C ALA A 91 3.71 -16.64 6.94
N GLU A 92 4.33 -16.39 5.78
CA GLU A 92 3.92 -15.34 4.86
C GLU A 92 2.53 -15.60 4.29
N SER A 93 2.28 -16.81 3.80
CA SER A 93 0.97 -17.23 3.29
C SER A 93 -0.12 -17.11 4.37
N ASP A 94 0.15 -17.56 5.59
CA ASP A 94 -0.80 -17.45 6.71
C ASP A 94 -1.06 -15.99 7.10
N TYR A 95 -0.02 -15.14 7.10
CA TYR A 95 -0.15 -13.71 7.36
C TYR A 95 -1.01 -13.01 6.30
N PHE A 96 -0.75 -13.23 5.02
CA PHE A 96 -1.55 -12.63 3.95
C PHE A 96 -2.96 -13.21 3.89
N GLY A 97 -3.12 -14.52 4.11
CA GLY A 97 -4.41 -15.20 4.18
C GLY A 97 -5.30 -14.61 5.28
N SER A 98 -4.80 -14.53 6.51
CA SER A 98 -5.53 -13.93 7.64
C SER A 98 -5.87 -12.46 7.39
N LYS A 99 -4.96 -11.68 6.82
CA LYS A 99 -5.20 -10.27 6.50
C LYS A 99 -6.24 -10.08 5.40
N SER A 100 -6.23 -10.94 4.38
CA SER A 100 -7.25 -10.93 3.32
C SER A 100 -8.63 -11.34 3.83
N ALA A 101 -8.71 -12.27 4.79
CA ALA A 101 -9.97 -12.67 5.42
C ALA A 101 -10.56 -11.55 6.28
N LEU A 102 -9.73 -10.78 6.99
CA LEU A 102 -10.17 -9.60 7.74
C LEU A 102 -10.71 -8.49 6.84
N LEU A 103 -10.14 -8.34 5.64
CA LEU A 103 -10.62 -7.42 4.62
C LEU A 103 -11.89 -7.95 3.92
N ASN A 104 -12.11 -9.26 3.92
CA ASN A 104 -13.27 -9.96 3.37
C ASN A 104 -14.29 -10.40 4.45
N ALA A 105 -14.46 -9.62 5.52
CA ALA A 105 -15.42 -9.92 6.59
C ALA A 105 -16.91 -9.83 6.16
N SER A 106 -17.22 -9.50 4.90
CA SER A 106 -18.57 -9.49 4.31
C SER A 106 -18.81 -10.75 3.48
N GLY A 107 -18.63 -11.91 4.10
CA GLY A 107 -18.57 -13.21 3.42
C GLY A 107 -19.89 -13.89 3.11
N ASP A 108 -20.95 -13.20 2.62
CA ASP A 108 -22.13 -13.96 2.14
C ASP A 108 -22.97 -13.36 1.00
N ASN A 109 -22.52 -12.34 0.24
CA ASN A 109 -23.17 -11.99 -1.04
C ASN A 109 -22.27 -11.11 -1.94
N PRO A 110 -21.83 -11.58 -3.13
CA PRO A 110 -21.08 -10.78 -4.10
C PRO A 110 -21.91 -9.70 -4.83
N ARG A 111 -23.14 -9.43 -4.37
CA ARG A 111 -24.09 -8.53 -5.02
C ARG A 111 -24.59 -7.38 -4.15
N ASP A 112 -24.23 -7.36 -2.87
CA ASP A 112 -24.47 -6.19 -2.06
C ASP A 112 -23.22 -5.32 -2.10
N ASP A 113 -23.41 -4.13 -2.66
CA ASP A 113 -22.52 -2.96 -2.69
C ASP A 113 -22.28 -2.42 -1.26
N ALA A 114 -22.00 -3.32 -0.31
CA ALA A 114 -21.58 -3.01 1.04
C ALA A 114 -20.11 -2.63 0.95
N GLY A 115 -19.87 -1.34 0.74
CA GLY A 115 -18.57 -0.76 0.51
C GLY A 115 -17.50 -1.20 1.50
N LEU A 116 -16.24 -0.99 1.11
CA LEU A 116 -15.00 -1.24 1.86
C LEU A 116 -14.87 -0.42 3.16
N VAL A 117 -16.00 0.03 3.73
CA VAL A 117 -16.12 0.81 4.95
C VAL A 117 -16.54 -0.16 6.07
N PRO A 118 -15.59 -0.66 6.89
CA PRO A 118 -15.94 -1.45 8.06
C PRO A 118 -16.68 -0.58 9.07
N GLN A 119 -17.87 -1.02 9.50
CA GLN A 119 -18.53 -0.46 10.66
C GLN A 119 -17.87 -1.05 11.91
N LEU A 120 -17.05 -0.24 12.59
CA LEU A 120 -16.38 -0.66 13.81
C LEU A 120 -17.33 -0.46 14.99
N GLN A 121 -18.03 -1.52 15.40
CA GLN A 121 -18.74 -1.54 16.67
C GLN A 121 -17.71 -1.62 17.78
N THR A 122 -17.41 -0.48 18.40
CA THR A 122 -16.41 -0.46 19.47
C THR A 122 -17.09 -0.98 20.73
N GLY A 123 -16.73 -2.18 21.19
CA GLY A 123 -17.30 -2.85 22.37
C GLY A 123 -17.02 -2.17 23.72
N ASN A 124 -16.88 -0.85 23.75
CA ASN A 124 -16.60 -0.05 24.93
C ASN A 124 -17.79 0.89 25.22
N GLU A 125 -18.61 0.53 26.20
CA GLU A 125 -19.76 1.30 26.69
C GLU A 125 -19.39 2.73 27.13
N ALA A 126 -18.10 3.00 27.43
CA ALA A 126 -17.64 4.33 27.80
C ALA A 126 -17.69 5.33 26.64
N LEU A 127 -17.56 4.88 25.38
CA LEU A 127 -17.64 5.76 24.22
C LEU A 127 -19.09 6.21 23.97
N GLY A 128 -20.06 5.30 24.07
CA GLY A 128 -21.48 5.64 23.94
C GLY A 128 -21.95 6.69 24.95
N LYS A 129 -21.40 6.71 26.17
CA LYS A 129 -21.75 7.73 27.19
C LYS A 129 -21.30 9.15 26.84
N VAL A 130 -20.20 9.29 26.09
CA VAL A 130 -19.63 10.60 25.73
C VAL A 130 -20.12 11.04 24.35
N PHE A 131 -20.33 10.10 23.43
CA PHE A 131 -20.62 10.36 22.02
C PHE A 131 -22.05 10.02 21.57
N GLY A 132 -22.93 9.63 22.51
CA GLY A 132 -24.35 9.33 22.26
C GLY A 132 -24.61 7.92 21.71
N SER A 133 -23.72 7.43 20.84
CA SER A 133 -23.74 6.07 20.30
C SER A 133 -22.31 5.53 20.16
N ASP A 134 -22.18 4.20 20.13
CA ASP A 134 -20.96 3.44 19.89
C ASP A 134 -20.68 3.22 18.39
N LEU A 135 -21.58 3.66 17.51
CA LEU A 135 -21.43 3.52 16.08
C LEU A 135 -20.30 4.42 15.56
N VAL A 136 -19.25 3.80 15.04
CA VAL A 136 -18.16 4.50 14.35
C VAL A 136 -18.30 4.23 12.87
N GLU A 137 -18.57 5.29 12.11
CA GLU A 137 -18.60 5.25 10.66
C GLU A 137 -17.48 6.11 10.09
N ILE A 138 -16.61 5.52 9.26
CA ILE A 138 -15.49 6.23 8.64
C ILE A 138 -15.48 5.90 7.15
N ARG A 139 -15.70 6.91 6.31
CA ARG A 139 -15.73 6.81 4.84
C ARG A 139 -14.51 7.50 4.23
N PRO A 140 -13.40 6.77 4.01
CA PRO A 140 -12.30 7.27 3.20
C PRO A 140 -12.64 7.19 1.71
N GLN A 141 -12.27 8.22 0.96
CA GLN A 141 -12.45 8.34 -0.48
C GLN A 141 -11.21 8.96 -1.11
N GLY A 142 -10.86 8.56 -2.33
CA GLY A 142 -9.75 9.14 -3.08
C GLY A 142 -8.76 8.09 -3.57
N MET A 143 -7.53 8.52 -3.84
CA MET A 143 -6.46 7.71 -4.40
C MET A 143 -5.13 7.96 -3.69
N ALA A 144 -4.35 6.90 -3.53
CA ALA A 144 -2.97 6.97 -3.10
C ALA A 144 -2.12 6.19 -4.10
N GLU A 145 -1.11 6.86 -4.64
CA GLU A 145 -0.12 6.30 -5.55
C GLU A 145 1.25 6.43 -4.92
N ILE A 146 2.01 5.33 -4.98
CA ILE A 146 3.40 5.30 -4.54
C ILE A 146 4.23 4.77 -5.71
N ARG A 147 5.26 5.51 -6.10
CA ARG A 147 6.21 5.18 -7.17
C ARG A 147 7.57 4.92 -6.56
N PHE A 148 8.12 3.76 -6.85
CA PHE A 148 9.49 3.39 -6.49
C PHE A 148 10.31 3.22 -7.77
N GLY A 149 11.49 3.82 -7.79
CA GLY A 149 12.43 3.73 -8.91
C GLY A 149 13.88 3.80 -8.44
N GLY A 150 14.80 3.34 -9.28
CA GLY A 150 16.23 3.50 -9.09
C GLY A 150 16.80 4.25 -10.28
N ARG A 151 17.47 5.37 -10.03
CA ARG A 151 18.14 6.15 -11.06
C ARG A 151 19.64 5.90 -10.98
N TYR A 152 20.16 5.17 -11.96
CA TYR A 152 21.59 5.02 -12.17
C TYR A 152 22.05 5.99 -13.26
N GLN A 153 23.05 6.80 -12.95
CA GLN A 153 23.64 7.74 -13.89
C GLN A 153 25.15 7.57 -13.93
N TYR A 154 25.69 7.52 -15.14
CA TYR A 154 27.12 7.53 -15.40
C TYR A 154 27.48 8.73 -16.30
N VAL A 155 28.42 9.57 -15.85
CA VAL A 155 28.85 10.78 -16.57
C VAL A 155 30.36 10.76 -16.79
N GLU A 156 30.77 10.74 -18.05
CA GLU A 156 32.18 10.77 -18.46
C GLU A 156 32.70 12.20 -18.60
N ASN A 157 32.61 12.98 -17.52
CA ASN A 157 33.18 14.32 -17.48
C ASN A 157 34.50 14.30 -16.69
N PRO A 158 35.65 14.59 -17.33
CA PRO A 158 36.95 14.61 -16.65
C PRO A 158 37.08 15.73 -15.61
N GLY A 159 36.19 16.74 -15.64
CA GLY A 159 36.07 17.75 -14.59
C GLY A 159 35.34 17.27 -13.33
N ILE A 160 34.70 16.10 -13.36
CA ILE A 160 34.03 15.49 -12.19
C ILE A 160 34.92 14.36 -11.64
N PRO A 161 35.18 14.30 -10.32
CA PRO A 161 35.94 13.21 -9.71
C PRO A 161 35.35 11.84 -10.03
N VAL A 162 36.20 10.84 -10.30
CA VAL A 162 35.79 9.48 -10.73
C VAL A 162 34.74 8.84 -9.80
N ARG A 163 34.83 9.10 -8.49
CA ARG A 163 33.82 8.61 -7.51
C ARG A 163 32.42 9.18 -7.70
N ASN A 164 32.30 10.38 -8.28
CA ASN A 164 31.03 11.07 -8.53
C ASN A 164 30.56 10.88 -9.99
N GLN A 165 31.35 10.20 -10.82
CA GLN A 165 30.97 9.87 -12.20
C GLN A 165 29.89 8.78 -12.24
N LYS A 166 29.80 7.92 -11.21
CA LYS A 166 28.74 6.91 -11.04
C LYS A 166 27.86 7.31 -9.86
N THR A 167 26.63 7.70 -10.12
CA THR A 167 25.65 8.03 -9.07
C THR A 167 24.47 7.09 -9.17
N PHE A 168 24.11 6.48 -8.04
CA PHE A 168 22.86 5.77 -7.88
C PHE A 168 21.99 6.54 -6.89
N ALA A 169 20.75 6.83 -7.26
CA ALA A 169 19.78 7.50 -6.42
C ALA A 169 18.47 6.71 -6.40
N PHE A 170 17.91 6.51 -5.22
CA PHE A 170 16.54 6.05 -5.08
C PHE A 170 15.60 7.17 -5.49
N ASP A 171 14.60 6.83 -6.32
CA ASP A 171 13.52 7.70 -6.73
C ASP A 171 12.24 7.23 -6.04
N PHE A 172 11.70 8.08 -5.17
CA PHE A 172 10.48 7.81 -4.41
C PHE A 172 9.49 8.94 -4.66
N GLY A 173 8.38 8.61 -5.29
CA GLY A 173 7.26 9.53 -5.50
C GLY A 173 6.04 9.08 -4.72
N GLN A 174 5.38 9.98 -4.02
CA GLN A 174 4.08 9.74 -3.39
C GLN A 174 3.08 10.75 -3.92
N ARG A 175 1.88 10.28 -4.23
CA ARG A 175 0.74 11.12 -4.58
C ARG A 175 -0.48 10.63 -3.82
N ILE A 176 -0.94 11.41 -2.86
CA ILE A 176 -2.10 11.09 -2.04
C ILE A 176 -3.12 12.19 -2.26
N GLN A 177 -4.32 11.81 -2.69
CA GLN A 177 -5.50 12.67 -2.77
C GLN A 177 -6.61 11.94 -2.02
N MET A 178 -6.97 12.41 -0.84
CA MET A 178 -7.84 11.69 0.07
C MET A 178 -8.84 12.63 0.73
N ASN A 179 -10.11 12.27 0.69
CA ASN A 179 -11.18 12.84 1.47
C ASN A 179 -11.69 11.79 2.46
N VAL A 180 -11.62 12.07 3.75
CA VAL A 180 -12.13 11.20 4.81
C VAL A 180 -13.24 11.95 5.51
N LYS A 181 -14.43 11.35 5.53
CA LYS A 181 -15.53 11.78 6.39
C LYS A 181 -15.83 10.69 7.40
N GLY A 182 -15.89 11.02 8.67
CA GLY A 182 -16.27 10.07 9.71
C GLY A 182 -17.21 10.70 10.72
N THR A 183 -18.06 9.87 11.31
CA THR A 183 -18.97 10.21 12.40
C THR A 183 -18.80 9.18 13.51
N ILE A 184 -18.64 9.63 14.75
CA ILE A 184 -18.59 8.79 15.94
C ILE A 184 -19.81 9.11 16.80
N GLY A 185 -20.72 8.16 16.86
CA GLY A 185 -22.06 8.35 17.40
C GLY A 185 -22.76 9.53 16.75
N ASP A 186 -23.41 10.35 17.57
CA ASP A 186 -24.19 11.52 17.12
C ASP A 186 -23.50 12.85 17.43
N ARG A 187 -22.35 12.80 18.12
CA ARG A 187 -21.74 13.99 18.73
C ARG A 187 -20.37 14.35 18.18
N LEU A 188 -19.75 13.53 17.32
CA LEU A 188 -18.41 13.83 16.79
C LEU A 188 -18.34 13.60 15.28
N ASP A 189 -18.04 14.66 14.55
CA ASP A 189 -17.76 14.63 13.12
C ASP A 189 -16.26 14.85 12.86
N LEU A 190 -15.73 14.06 11.94
CA LEU A 190 -14.38 14.18 11.40
C LEU A 190 -14.46 14.43 9.89
N GLY A 191 -13.75 15.44 9.42
CA GLY A 191 -13.55 15.72 8.01
C GLY A 191 -12.07 15.99 7.73
N ILE A 192 -11.44 15.19 6.89
CA ILE A 192 -10.06 15.38 6.47
C ILE A 192 -10.05 15.44 4.94
N ASN A 193 -9.44 16.48 4.38
CA ASN A 193 -9.11 16.59 2.96
C ASN A 193 -7.60 16.78 2.85
N TYR A 194 -6.94 15.87 2.15
CA TYR A 194 -5.50 15.85 2.02
C TYR A 194 -5.08 15.58 0.58
N ASP A 195 -4.32 16.51 0.02
CA ASP A 195 -3.68 16.43 -1.30
C ASP A 195 -2.19 16.79 -1.18
N THR A 196 -1.33 15.83 -1.53
CA THR A 196 0.13 16.02 -1.54
C THR A 196 0.62 16.88 -2.71
N GLU A 197 -0.18 17.00 -3.77
CA GLU A 197 0.13 17.82 -4.95
C GLU A 197 -0.53 19.20 -4.88
N ALA A 198 -1.21 19.53 -3.77
CA ALA A 198 -1.79 20.84 -3.54
C ALA A 198 -0.74 21.95 -3.68
N SER A 199 -1.08 22.99 -4.44
CA SER A 199 -0.22 24.17 -4.59
C SER A 199 -0.26 25.08 -3.37
N PHE A 200 -1.34 25.03 -2.58
CA PHE A 200 -1.54 25.89 -1.43
C PHE A 200 -1.78 25.09 -0.15
N ALA A 201 -1.24 25.62 0.97
CA ALA A 201 -1.40 24.98 2.28
C ALA A 201 -2.84 24.98 2.82
N PHE A 202 -3.75 25.78 2.24
CA PHE A 202 -5.16 25.83 2.61
C PHE A 202 -6.03 24.75 1.96
N ASP A 203 -5.50 24.04 0.95
CA ASP A 203 -6.20 22.92 0.29
C ASP A 203 -6.23 21.69 1.21
N ASN A 204 -5.21 21.54 2.05
CA ASN A 204 -5.12 20.52 3.08
C ASN A 204 -5.90 20.96 4.32
N GLN A 205 -7.07 20.35 4.54
CA GLN A 205 -7.99 20.72 5.59
C GLN A 205 -8.26 19.54 6.52
N MET A 206 -8.22 19.80 7.82
CA MET A 206 -8.64 18.86 8.85
C MET A 206 -9.63 19.57 9.74
N LYS A 207 -10.79 18.98 9.96
CA LYS A 207 -11.81 19.49 10.86
C LYS A 207 -12.35 18.37 11.73
N LEU A 208 -12.25 18.56 13.04
CA LEU A 208 -12.94 17.77 14.03
C LEU A 208 -13.99 18.66 14.68
N ASN A 209 -15.24 18.21 14.75
CA ASN A 209 -16.33 18.93 15.37
C ASN A 209 -17.00 18.03 16.39
N PHE A 210 -17.02 18.45 17.65
CA PHE A 210 -17.85 17.85 18.68
C PHE A 210 -19.05 18.73 18.95
N GLU A 211 -20.23 18.14 19.00
CA GLU A 211 -21.51 18.79 19.28
C GLU A 211 -22.11 18.22 20.57
N GLY A 212 -22.32 19.09 21.55
CA GLY A 212 -22.96 18.73 22.81
C GLY A 212 -24.48 18.82 22.72
N GLU A 213 -25.16 18.21 23.69
CA GLU A 213 -26.63 18.22 23.74
C GLU A 213 -27.22 19.55 24.22
N GLU A 214 -28.54 19.67 24.21
CA GLU A 214 -29.26 20.86 24.66
C GLU A 214 -28.96 21.22 26.12
N ASP A 215 -28.71 20.23 26.97
CA ASP A 215 -28.42 20.43 28.39
C ASP A 215 -26.91 20.62 28.69
N ASP A 216 -26.03 20.40 27.70
CA ASP A 216 -24.59 20.49 27.91
C ASP A 216 -24.10 21.94 27.96
N ILE A 217 -23.14 22.22 28.87
CA ILE A 217 -22.45 23.52 28.92
C ILE A 217 -21.58 23.71 27.66
N VAL A 218 -20.94 22.64 27.20
CA VAL A 218 -20.11 22.65 25.99
C VAL A 218 -21.04 22.42 24.80
N LYS A 219 -21.32 23.47 24.03
CA LYS A 219 -22.16 23.36 22.84
C LYS A 219 -21.40 22.84 21.64
N ARG A 220 -20.18 23.35 21.43
CA ARG A 220 -19.39 22.97 20.27
C ARG A 220 -17.91 23.07 20.54
N LEU A 221 -17.16 22.06 20.13
CA LEU A 221 -15.70 22.07 20.16
C LEU A 221 -15.19 21.72 18.76
N GLU A 222 -14.60 22.71 18.08
CA GLU A 222 -13.97 22.52 16.77
C GLU A 222 -12.45 22.49 16.93
N MET A 223 -11.79 21.59 16.19
CA MET A 223 -10.33 21.53 16.08
C MET A 223 -9.89 21.41 14.61
N GLY A 224 -8.77 22.06 14.29
CA GLY A 224 -8.20 22.11 12.95
C GLY A 224 -8.60 23.39 12.22
N ASN A 225 -9.07 23.28 10.98
CA ASN A 225 -9.51 24.41 10.17
C ASN A 225 -10.85 24.96 10.70
N ILE A 226 -10.77 26.12 11.34
CA ILE A 226 -11.89 26.79 12.00
C ILE A 226 -12.13 28.18 11.40
N ASN A 227 -13.38 28.62 11.46
CA ASN A 227 -13.79 29.96 11.06
C ASN A 227 -14.46 30.68 12.24
N MET A 228 -14.16 31.97 12.39
CA MET A 228 -14.79 32.83 13.38
C MET A 228 -15.41 34.07 12.72
N PRO A 229 -16.56 33.92 12.03
CA PRO A 229 -17.32 35.08 11.61
C PRO A 229 -17.86 35.82 12.85
N ILE A 230 -17.74 37.14 12.87
CA ILE A 230 -18.31 38.01 13.90
C ILE A 230 -19.24 39.01 13.24
N ASN A 231 -20.39 39.25 13.85
CA ASN A 231 -21.44 40.13 13.31
C ASN A 231 -21.19 41.62 13.62
N SER A 232 -19.94 42.03 13.80
CA SER A 232 -19.55 43.41 14.09
C SER A 232 -19.02 44.08 12.84
N SER A 233 -19.45 45.32 12.58
CA SER A 233 -18.89 46.13 11.50
C SER A 233 -17.52 46.72 11.83
N LEU A 234 -17.13 46.73 13.11
CA LEU A 234 -15.92 47.38 13.61
C LEU A 234 -14.74 46.41 13.79
N ILE A 235 -15.01 45.12 13.88
CA ILE A 235 -13.98 44.08 14.03
C ILE A 235 -14.24 43.05 12.95
N THR A 236 -13.24 42.79 12.10
CA THR A 236 -13.30 41.74 11.08
C THR A 236 -12.97 40.40 11.71
N GLY A 237 -13.86 39.42 11.52
CA GLY A 237 -13.62 38.04 11.94
C GLY A 237 -12.50 37.40 11.14
N ALA A 238 -11.72 36.53 11.78
CA ALA A 238 -10.67 35.79 11.11
C ALA A 238 -11.23 34.48 10.50
N GLN A 239 -10.78 34.18 9.28
CA GLN A 239 -11.20 33.04 8.46
C GLN A 239 -9.98 32.17 8.13
N SER A 240 -10.21 30.88 7.83
CA SER A 240 -9.14 29.90 7.53
C SER A 240 -8.06 29.80 8.61
N LEU A 241 -8.48 29.74 9.86
CA LEU A 241 -7.57 29.58 10.99
C LEU A 241 -7.29 28.10 11.23
N PHE A 242 -6.07 27.75 11.64
CA PHE A 242 -5.79 26.43 12.18
C PHE A 242 -5.70 26.51 13.71
N GLY A 243 -6.60 25.84 14.43
CA GLY A 243 -6.65 25.96 15.87
C GLY A 243 -7.79 25.21 16.55
N LEU A 244 -8.11 25.66 17.76
CA LEU A 244 -9.16 25.15 18.63
C LEU A 244 -10.21 26.25 18.83
N LYS A 245 -11.49 25.87 18.73
CA LYS A 245 -12.62 26.76 19.02
C LYS A 245 -13.61 26.05 19.92
N GLY A 246 -13.85 26.63 21.09
CA GLY A 246 -14.85 26.17 22.04
C GLY A 246 -16.01 27.14 22.12
N GLN A 247 -17.24 26.63 22.11
CA GLN A 247 -18.48 27.35 22.35
C GLN A 247 -19.13 26.80 23.62
N PHE A 248 -19.32 27.67 24.59
CA PHE A 248 -19.88 27.33 25.90
C PHE A 248 -21.12 28.18 26.16
N GLN A 249 -22.17 27.57 26.71
CA GLN A 249 -23.41 28.27 27.04
C GLN A 249 -23.69 28.15 28.54
N PHE A 250 -23.82 29.30 29.20
CA PHE A 250 -24.16 29.44 30.61
C PHE A 250 -25.51 30.16 30.71
N GLY A 251 -26.61 29.39 30.72
CA GLY A 251 -27.97 29.93 30.62
C GLY A 251 -28.16 30.70 29.32
N ASN A 252 -28.42 32.01 29.41
CA ASN A 252 -28.58 32.89 28.24
C ASN A 252 -27.27 33.52 27.75
N THR A 253 -26.13 33.20 28.37
CA THR A 253 -24.83 33.76 27.99
C THR A 253 -24.06 32.76 27.15
N MET A 254 -23.68 33.14 25.92
CA MET A 254 -22.82 32.33 25.05
C MET A 254 -21.39 32.88 25.04
N VAL A 255 -20.42 32.04 25.40
CA VAL A 255 -19.00 32.37 25.39
C VAL A 255 -18.33 31.55 24.30
N THR A 256 -17.72 32.22 23.32
CA THR A 256 -16.92 31.58 22.28
C THR A 256 -15.45 31.92 22.50
N THR A 257 -14.62 30.89 22.61
CA THR A 257 -13.17 31.03 22.79
C THR A 257 -12.47 30.41 21.58
N VAL A 258 -11.51 31.14 21.01
CA VAL A 258 -10.70 30.67 19.88
C VAL A 258 -9.22 30.80 20.22
N PHE A 259 -8.47 29.71 20.04
CA PHE A 259 -7.02 29.69 20.08
C PHE A 259 -6.52 29.17 18.74
N SER A 260 -5.85 30.00 17.96
CA SER A 260 -5.49 29.62 16.59
C SER A 260 -4.26 30.33 16.08
N GLU A 261 -3.60 29.68 15.14
CA GLU A 261 -2.58 30.27 14.30
C GLU A 261 -3.18 30.59 12.93
N GLN A 262 -2.94 31.82 12.46
CA GLN A 262 -3.32 32.21 11.09
C GLN A 262 -2.25 31.69 10.13
N ARG A 263 -2.68 30.91 9.13
CA ARG A 263 -1.83 30.46 8.03
C ARG A 263 -1.91 31.39 6.84
#